data_AF-A0A1J5CT04-F1
#
_entry.id   AF-A0A1J5CT04-F1
#
_cell.length_a   1.000
_cell.length_b   1.000
_cell.length_c   1.000
_cell.angle_alpha   90.00
_cell.angle_beta   90.00
_cell.angle_gamma   90.00
#
_symmetry.space_group_name_H-M   'P 1'
#
loop_
_entity.id
_entity.type
_entity.pdbx_description
1 polymer ?
#
loop_
_entity_poly.entity_id
_entity_poly.type
_entity_poly.pdbx_seq_one_letter_code
_entity_poly.pdbx_strand_id
1 'polypeptide(L)'
;MADTHKKHDLNPTTLEEAPAMPVLAEGSPVTTKSGDSAGGASIEAPLTRPFEGFTYIKKEWVDQEDEIEKVTFNMTLGALNLPADWTRTQSSTMMPEWGTVPLRRTWIVRLPTHFEGKDQYLFHYFFQASHLSGGERVSRTFTHYIAPHQFEFIDHSGAVIHARLHWSLGGWQYPQDTEMEVDGIDWGSEFSVIHSLYRANDPLYEKGRSLVMKTIPVPRRFHCLIWAPKGAEVKYCFHIQRGTGEKAEMLWDNNFGKDYSLIL
;
A
#
# COMPACT_ATOMS: atom_id res chain seq x y z
N MET A 1 -51.78 31.71 -39.96
CA MET A 1 -52.12 31.16 -41.30
C MET A 1 -51.02 30.15 -41.60
N ALA A 2 -51.16 28.91 -41.18
CA ALA A 2 -52.01 27.85 -41.72
C ALA A 2 -51.42 27.23 -43.00
N ASP A 3 -51.45 25.90 -43.03
CA ASP A 3 -51.11 24.93 -44.08
C ASP A 3 -49.64 24.56 -44.32
N THR A 4 -49.26 23.31 -44.58
CA THR A 4 -49.63 21.95 -44.12
C THR A 4 -48.67 21.01 -44.86
N HIS A 5 -48.23 19.95 -44.18
CA HIS A 5 -47.91 18.61 -44.69
C HIS A 5 -47.07 18.41 -45.97
N LYS A 6 -45.94 17.72 -45.81
CA LYS A 6 -45.74 16.43 -46.50
C LYS A 6 -44.84 15.48 -45.69
N LYS A 7 -45.39 14.30 -45.42
CA LYS A 7 -44.73 13.12 -44.87
C LYS A 7 -43.85 12.48 -45.96
N HIS A 8 -42.72 11.89 -45.57
CA HIS A 8 -42.19 10.71 -46.23
C HIS A 8 -41.63 9.75 -45.17
N ASP A 9 -42.32 8.62 -45.03
CA ASP A 9 -41.88 7.42 -44.35
C ASP A 9 -40.87 6.69 -45.24
N LEU A 10 -39.74 6.27 -44.69
CA LEU A 10 -39.02 5.06 -45.11
C LEU A 10 -38.44 4.39 -43.87
N ASN A 11 -38.82 3.12 -43.72
CA ASN A 11 -38.51 2.20 -42.63
C ASN A 11 -37.31 1.29 -43.06
N PRO A 12 -36.89 0.30 -42.25
CA PRO A 12 -35.54 0.16 -41.73
C PRO A 12 -34.66 -0.84 -42.51
N THR A 13 -33.35 -0.66 -42.50
CA THR A 13 -32.40 -1.66 -43.04
C THR A 13 -31.79 -2.47 -41.91
N THR A 14 -32.28 -3.71 -41.82
CA THR A 14 -31.62 -4.97 -41.46
C THR A 14 -30.21 -4.90 -40.83
N LEU A 15 -30.13 -5.39 -39.60
CA LEU A 15 -28.92 -5.89 -38.94
C LEU A 15 -28.49 -7.19 -39.63
N GLU A 16 -27.28 -7.21 -40.16
CA GLU A 16 -26.64 -8.39 -40.74
C GLU A 16 -25.86 -9.13 -39.65
N GLU A 17 -26.12 -10.43 -39.54
CA GLU A 17 -25.54 -11.36 -38.58
C GLU A 17 -24.02 -11.55 -38.81
N ALA A 18 -23.25 -11.48 -37.72
CA ALA A 18 -21.84 -11.86 -37.73
C ALA A 18 -21.68 -13.39 -37.76
N PRO A 19 -20.78 -13.94 -38.60
CA PRO A 19 -20.58 -15.38 -38.70
C PRO A 19 -19.81 -15.95 -37.50
N ALA A 20 -20.20 -17.17 -37.12
CA ALA A 20 -19.65 -17.98 -36.05
C ALA A 20 -18.14 -18.27 -36.21
N MET A 21 -17.39 -18.09 -35.13
CA MET A 21 -15.99 -18.50 -35.00
C MET A 21 -15.89 -19.99 -34.64
N PRO A 22 -14.90 -20.73 -35.19
CA PRO A 22 -14.77 -22.16 -34.98
C PRO A 22 -14.13 -22.51 -33.62
N VAL A 23 -14.65 -23.59 -33.05
CA VAL A 23 -14.13 -24.33 -31.89
C VAL A 23 -12.74 -24.87 -32.21
N LEU A 24 -11.73 -24.53 -31.39
CA LEU A 24 -10.44 -25.21 -31.38
C LEU A 24 -10.23 -25.94 -30.06
N ALA A 25 -9.86 -27.20 -30.22
CA ALA A 25 -9.82 -28.25 -29.22
C ALA A 25 -8.61 -28.17 -28.28
N GLU A 26 -8.79 -28.88 -27.16
CA GLU A 26 -7.87 -29.13 -26.07
C GLU A 26 -6.52 -29.73 -26.51
N GLY A 27 -5.44 -29.25 -25.89
CA GLY A 27 -4.11 -29.83 -25.98
C GLY A 27 -3.42 -29.75 -24.60
N SER A 28 -3.17 -30.93 -24.02
CA SER A 28 -2.55 -31.16 -22.70
C SER A 28 -1.05 -30.78 -22.62
N PRO A 29 -0.46 -30.67 -21.41
CA PRO A 29 0.77 -29.92 -21.17
C PRO A 29 2.06 -30.73 -21.37
N VAL A 30 3.13 -30.03 -21.79
CA VAL A 30 4.48 -30.58 -21.92
C VAL A 30 5.28 -30.33 -20.64
N THR A 31 5.72 -31.42 -20.03
CA THR A 31 6.67 -31.53 -18.93
C THR A 31 8.08 -31.14 -19.38
N THR A 32 8.77 -30.26 -18.67
CA THR A 32 10.24 -30.11 -18.79
C THR A 32 10.92 -30.20 -17.43
N LYS A 33 11.94 -31.05 -17.39
CA LYS A 33 12.77 -31.38 -16.23
C LYS A 33 13.84 -30.31 -15.98
N SER A 34 14.20 -30.27 -14.70
CA SER A 34 15.27 -29.52 -14.03
C SER A 34 16.68 -29.70 -14.62
N GLY A 35 17.48 -28.63 -14.51
CA GLY A 35 18.94 -28.65 -14.61
C GLY A 35 19.52 -27.63 -13.61
N ASP A 36 20.39 -28.11 -12.73
CA ASP A 36 21.14 -27.35 -11.73
C ASP A 36 22.12 -26.35 -12.36
N SER A 37 22.26 -25.15 -11.77
CA SER A 37 23.57 -24.52 -11.55
C SER A 37 23.54 -23.34 -10.56
N ALA A 38 24.45 -23.42 -9.59
CA ALA A 38 25.23 -22.35 -8.96
C ALA A 38 24.53 -21.19 -8.20
N GLY A 39 24.43 -21.35 -6.88
CA GLY A 39 25.26 -20.58 -5.93
C GLY A 39 25.30 -19.06 -6.06
N GLY A 40 24.14 -18.40 -5.97
CA GLY A 40 24.02 -17.01 -5.52
C GLY A 40 23.12 -17.02 -4.30
N ALA A 41 23.47 -16.29 -3.23
CA ALA A 41 22.59 -16.12 -2.08
C ALA A 41 21.32 -15.36 -2.52
N SER A 42 20.34 -16.09 -3.02
CA SER A 42 18.97 -15.63 -3.11
C SER A 42 18.49 -15.47 -1.69
N ILE A 43 18.49 -14.24 -1.20
CA ILE A 43 17.51 -13.86 -0.20
C ILE A 43 16.18 -13.94 -0.98
N GLU A 44 15.59 -15.14 -1.03
CA GLU A 44 14.21 -15.30 -1.48
C GLU A 44 13.39 -14.42 -0.54
N ALA A 45 12.97 -13.26 -1.05
CA ALA A 45 11.95 -12.48 -0.39
C ALA A 45 10.76 -13.42 -0.13
N PRO A 46 10.23 -13.48 1.10
CA PRO A 46 9.15 -14.41 1.42
C PRO A 46 7.97 -14.21 0.46
N LEU A 47 7.31 -15.34 0.14
CA LEU A 47 6.20 -15.47 -0.83
C LEU A 47 4.94 -14.65 -0.50
N THR A 48 4.94 -13.88 0.59
CA THR A 48 3.95 -12.84 0.83
C THR A 48 4.19 -11.70 -0.18
N ARG A 49 3.53 -11.77 -1.33
CA ARG A 49 3.44 -10.61 -2.21
C ARG A 49 2.84 -9.45 -1.40
N PRO A 50 3.28 -8.20 -1.58
CA PRO A 50 2.68 -7.07 -0.89
C PRO A 50 1.16 -7.13 -0.97
N PHE A 51 0.51 -6.80 0.14
CA PHE A 51 -0.78 -6.17 0.04
C PHE A 51 -0.64 -4.97 -0.92
N GLU A 52 -1.38 -4.92 -2.02
CA GLU A 52 -1.36 -3.76 -2.93
C GLU A 52 -1.92 -2.55 -2.18
N GLY A 53 -1.01 -1.77 -1.63
CA GLY A 53 -1.33 -0.70 -0.71
C GLY A 53 -0.48 0.53 -0.95
N PHE A 54 -0.57 1.44 0.01
CA PHE A 54 0.20 2.66 -0.02
C PHE A 54 0.75 2.93 1.36
N THR A 55 1.91 3.56 1.38
CA THR A 55 2.48 4.13 2.59
C THR A 55 2.21 5.63 2.63
N TYR A 56 1.62 6.09 3.72
CA TYR A 56 1.35 7.50 3.95
C TYR A 56 2.51 8.15 4.71
N ILE A 57 3.05 9.23 4.14
CA ILE A 57 4.13 10.02 4.75
C ILE A 57 3.71 11.48 4.83
N LYS A 58 3.77 12.05 6.03
CA LYS A 58 3.59 13.48 6.23
C LYS A 58 4.84 14.25 5.80
N LYS A 59 4.64 15.28 4.98
CA LYS A 59 5.63 16.32 4.69
C LYS A 59 5.18 17.64 5.29
N GLU A 60 6.12 18.35 5.86
CA GLU A 60 5.89 19.58 6.61
C GLU A 60 6.81 20.67 6.09
N TRP A 61 6.24 21.85 5.93
CA TRP A 61 6.94 23.10 5.73
C TRP A 61 6.57 24.03 6.89
N VAL A 62 7.56 24.71 7.43
CA VAL A 62 7.37 25.72 8.48
C VAL A 62 7.74 27.06 7.86
N ASP A 63 6.83 28.02 7.90
CA ASP A 63 7.05 29.35 7.35
C ASP A 63 8.17 30.04 8.18
N GLN A 64 9.37 30.13 7.59
CA GLN A 64 10.54 30.74 8.22
C GLN A 64 10.66 32.24 7.92
N GLU A 65 9.86 32.72 6.97
CA GLU A 65 9.91 34.09 6.44
C GLU A 65 8.50 34.66 6.47
N ASP A 66 8.43 35.97 6.65
CA ASP A 66 7.18 36.70 6.56
C ASP A 66 6.70 36.77 5.10
N GLU A 67 5.43 37.11 4.91
CA GLU A 67 4.81 37.32 3.59
C GLU A 67 4.78 36.10 2.67
N ILE A 68 5.01 34.88 3.17
CA ILE A 68 4.79 33.64 2.41
C ILE A 68 3.29 33.50 2.12
N GLU A 69 2.92 33.71 0.86
CA GLU A 69 1.56 33.57 0.38
C GLU A 69 1.24 32.09 0.16
N LYS A 70 2.10 31.41 -0.59
CA LYS A 70 1.84 30.07 -1.12
C LYS A 70 3.07 29.19 -0.97
N VAL A 71 2.85 27.94 -0.58
CA VAL A 71 3.89 26.91 -0.64
C VAL A 71 3.38 25.76 -1.49
N THR A 72 4.16 25.40 -2.51
CA THR A 72 3.89 24.26 -3.38
C THR A 72 4.87 23.14 -3.06
N PHE A 73 4.32 21.97 -2.74
CA PHE A 73 5.06 20.72 -2.62
C PHE A 73 5.14 20.09 -4.02
N ASN A 74 6.35 19.80 -4.48
CA ASN A 74 6.63 19.17 -5.76
C ASN A 74 7.31 17.83 -5.51
N MET A 75 6.85 16.77 -6.18
CA MET A 75 7.43 15.44 -6.05
C MET A 75 7.51 14.68 -7.36
N THR A 76 8.45 13.74 -7.42
CA THR A 76 8.53 12.72 -8.46
C THR A 76 9.07 11.42 -7.86
N LEU A 77 8.71 10.30 -8.49
CA LEU A 77 9.26 8.98 -8.17
C LEU A 77 10.25 8.61 -9.27
N GLY A 78 11.35 7.96 -8.89
CA GLY A 78 12.44 7.62 -9.80
C GLY A 78 12.97 6.21 -9.57
N ALA A 79 13.51 5.61 -10.62
CA ALA A 79 14.24 4.35 -10.51
C ALA A 79 15.55 4.54 -9.73
N LEU A 80 16.09 3.45 -9.20
CA LEU A 80 17.39 3.47 -8.53
C LEU A 80 18.50 3.86 -9.52
N ASN A 81 19.49 4.62 -9.04
CA ASN A 81 20.67 5.06 -9.79
C ASN A 81 20.40 5.99 -10.98
N LEU A 82 19.18 6.49 -11.15
CA LEU A 82 18.85 7.53 -12.12
C LEU A 82 18.61 8.87 -11.43
N PRO A 83 18.88 10.00 -12.11
CA PRO A 83 18.47 11.30 -11.61
C PRO A 83 16.95 11.41 -11.54
N ALA A 84 16.45 12.31 -10.69
CA ALA A 84 15.02 12.60 -10.60
C ALA A 84 14.47 13.11 -11.94
N ASP A 85 13.42 12.47 -12.44
CA ASP A 85 12.69 12.92 -13.63
C ASP A 85 11.57 13.89 -13.23
N TRP A 86 11.87 15.19 -13.32
CA TRP A 86 10.93 16.26 -13.02
C TRP A 86 9.92 16.53 -14.14
N THR A 87 9.99 15.84 -15.28
CA THR A 87 8.95 15.97 -16.31
C THR A 87 7.62 15.34 -15.89
N ARG A 88 7.67 14.41 -14.93
CA ARG A 88 6.51 13.70 -14.33
C ARG A 88 6.13 14.26 -12.97
N THR A 89 6.47 15.52 -12.70
CA THR A 89 6.24 16.15 -11.40
C THR A 89 4.76 16.16 -11.04
N GLN A 90 4.47 15.76 -9.81
CA GLN A 90 3.20 16.00 -9.15
C GLN A 90 3.36 17.17 -8.19
N SER A 91 2.52 18.20 -8.36
CA SER A 91 2.56 19.42 -7.56
C SER A 91 1.28 19.57 -6.74
N SER A 92 1.40 20.04 -5.50
CA SER A 92 0.27 20.26 -4.62
C SER A 92 0.50 21.51 -3.78
N THR A 93 -0.50 22.38 -3.71
CA THR A 93 -0.43 23.58 -2.86
C THR A 93 -0.73 23.21 -1.41
N MET A 94 0.18 23.54 -0.51
CA MET A 94 0.06 23.24 0.92
C MET A 94 -0.69 24.35 1.64
N MET A 95 -1.73 23.97 2.37
CA MET A 95 -2.53 24.91 3.15
C MET A 95 -1.89 25.16 4.53
N PRO A 96 -1.95 26.40 5.04
CA PRO A 96 -1.51 26.70 6.39
C PRO A 96 -2.44 26.08 7.44
N GLU A 97 -1.84 25.51 8.48
CA GLU A 97 -2.50 25.01 9.68
C GLU A 97 -2.80 26.18 10.61
N TRP A 98 -4.09 26.40 10.84
CA TRP A 98 -4.57 27.45 11.74
C TRP A 98 -4.09 27.21 13.18
N GLY A 99 -3.72 28.29 13.87
CA GLY A 99 -3.33 28.25 15.29
C GLY A 99 -1.88 27.85 15.57
N THR A 100 -1.03 27.80 14.54
CA THR A 100 0.42 27.56 14.68
C THR A 100 1.21 28.84 14.46
N VAL A 101 2.23 29.10 15.29
CA VAL A 101 3.20 30.20 15.11
C VAL A 101 4.60 29.66 15.38
N PRO A 102 5.53 29.65 14.40
CA PRO A 102 5.31 29.99 12.98
C PRO A 102 4.25 29.09 12.30
N LEU A 103 3.65 29.58 11.22
CA LEU A 103 2.66 28.83 10.44
C LEU A 103 3.29 27.53 9.91
N ARG A 104 2.57 26.42 10.11
CA ARG A 104 2.94 25.12 9.57
C ARG A 104 2.06 24.78 8.39
N ARG A 105 2.61 24.11 7.39
CA ARG A 105 1.89 23.64 6.21
C ARG A 105 2.22 22.19 6.01
N THR A 106 1.22 21.35 5.80
CA THR A 106 1.40 19.90 5.74
C THR A 106 0.78 19.28 4.51
N TRP A 107 1.40 18.20 4.03
CA TRP A 107 0.92 17.43 2.90
C TRP A 107 1.17 15.94 3.12
N ILE A 108 0.19 15.12 2.77
CA ILE A 108 0.27 13.68 2.95
C ILE A 108 0.57 13.04 1.62
N VAL A 109 1.76 12.45 1.54
CA VAL A 109 2.23 11.75 0.36
C VAL A 109 1.77 10.30 0.46
N ARG A 110 1.17 9.82 -0.62
CA ARG A 110 0.77 8.43 -0.79
C ARG A 110 1.79 7.73 -1.68
N LEU A 111 2.65 6.92 -1.08
CA LEU A 111 3.72 6.19 -1.76
C LEU A 111 3.26 4.77 -2.12
N PRO A 112 3.42 4.31 -3.38
CA PRO A 112 3.01 2.97 -3.78
C PRO A 112 3.95 1.89 -3.24
N THR A 113 3.49 0.64 -3.15
CA THR A 113 4.39 -0.51 -2.86
C THR A 113 5.36 -0.81 -3.99
N HIS A 114 5.08 -0.36 -5.21
CA HIS A 114 5.91 -0.57 -6.38
C HIS A 114 5.90 0.63 -7.30
N PHE A 115 7.01 0.87 -7.98
CA PHE A 115 7.15 1.88 -9.02
C PHE A 115 7.78 1.24 -10.25
N GLU A 116 7.08 1.28 -11.38
CA GLU A 116 7.53 0.69 -12.65
C GLU A 116 7.95 -0.79 -12.53
N GLY A 117 7.18 -1.56 -11.75
CA GLY A 117 7.44 -2.99 -11.51
C GLY A 117 8.63 -3.27 -10.58
N LYS A 118 9.21 -2.24 -9.95
CA LYS A 118 10.25 -2.37 -8.92
C LYS A 118 9.65 -2.14 -7.53
N ASP A 119 10.06 -2.94 -6.57
CA ASP A 119 9.72 -2.85 -5.15
C ASP A 119 10.60 -1.83 -4.39
N GLN A 120 11.65 -1.34 -5.04
CA GLN A 120 12.57 -0.33 -4.51
C GLN A 120 12.69 0.82 -5.48
N TYR A 121 12.60 2.05 -4.96
CA TYR A 121 12.62 3.26 -5.78
C TYR A 121 13.04 4.47 -4.96
N LEU A 122 13.29 5.58 -5.65
CA LEU A 122 13.59 6.87 -5.04
C LEU A 122 12.36 7.75 -5.03
N PHE A 123 12.11 8.40 -3.90
CA PHE A 123 11.11 9.44 -3.75
C PHE A 123 11.82 10.79 -3.61
N HIS A 124 11.65 11.65 -4.60
CA HIS A 124 12.26 12.98 -4.66
C HIS A 124 11.21 14.04 -4.42
N TYR A 125 11.55 15.08 -3.67
CA TYR A 125 10.66 16.22 -3.47
C TYR A 125 11.41 17.52 -3.15
N PHE A 126 10.74 18.64 -3.37
CA PHE A 126 11.15 19.96 -2.91
C PHE A 126 9.92 20.84 -2.67
N PHE A 127 10.12 21.91 -1.91
CA PHE A 127 9.14 22.98 -1.69
C PHE A 127 9.50 24.22 -2.48
N GLN A 128 8.50 24.89 -3.01
CA GLN A 128 8.58 26.21 -3.63
C GLN A 128 7.65 27.17 -2.88
N ALA A 129 8.22 28.20 -2.27
CA ALA A 129 7.49 29.26 -1.59
C ALA A 129 7.39 30.48 -2.51
N SER A 130 6.18 31.05 -2.64
CA SER A 130 5.91 32.30 -3.33
C SER A 130 5.48 33.35 -2.30
N HIS A 131 6.07 34.54 -2.39
CA HIS A 131 5.84 35.64 -1.47
C HIS A 131 4.89 36.69 -2.08
N LEU A 132 4.18 37.42 -1.24
CA LEU A 132 3.29 38.52 -1.66
C LEU A 132 4.01 39.61 -2.45
N SER A 133 5.31 39.81 -2.20
CA SER A 133 6.18 40.73 -2.94
C SER A 133 6.54 40.25 -4.36
N GLY A 134 6.11 39.04 -4.75
CA GLY A 134 6.41 38.41 -6.03
C GLY A 134 7.72 37.59 -6.06
N GLY A 135 8.46 37.54 -4.94
CA GLY A 135 9.65 36.71 -4.81
C GLY A 135 9.33 35.22 -4.73
N GLU A 136 10.23 34.37 -5.22
CA GLU A 136 10.14 32.92 -5.08
C GLU A 136 11.39 32.35 -4.43
N ARG A 137 11.18 31.33 -3.59
CA ARG A 137 12.26 30.56 -2.96
C ARG A 137 12.01 29.08 -3.16
N VAL A 138 13.03 28.39 -3.68
CA VAL A 138 13.01 26.94 -3.86
C VAL A 138 13.95 26.32 -2.83
N SER A 139 13.42 25.38 -2.06
CA SER A 139 14.23 24.58 -1.14
C SER A 139 15.15 23.62 -1.90
N ARG A 140 16.14 23.05 -1.21
CA ARG A 140 16.92 21.94 -1.78
C ARG A 140 16.02 20.76 -2.14
N THR A 141 16.45 19.95 -3.09
CA THR A 141 15.85 18.64 -3.33
C THR A 141 16.17 17.68 -2.20
N PHE A 142 15.14 17.00 -1.71
CA PHE A 142 15.23 15.88 -0.79
C PHE A 142 15.03 14.58 -1.56
N THR A 143 15.71 13.51 -1.16
CA THR A 143 15.60 12.19 -1.79
C THR A 143 15.57 11.13 -0.71
N HIS A 144 14.56 10.27 -0.76
CA HIS A 144 14.41 9.12 0.13
C HIS A 144 14.48 7.83 -0.68
N TYR A 145 15.23 6.85 -0.19
CA TYR A 145 15.22 5.50 -0.72
C TYR A 145 14.08 4.72 -0.06
N ILE A 146 13.09 4.32 -0.86
CA ILE A 146 11.93 3.55 -0.42
C ILE A 146 12.18 2.07 -0.72
N ALA A 147 11.99 1.22 0.29
CA ALA A 147 12.24 -0.22 0.20
C ALA A 147 11.23 -1.00 1.06
N PRO A 148 11.03 -2.31 0.77
CA PRO A 148 10.25 -3.19 1.63
C PRO A 148 10.99 -3.48 2.94
N HIS A 149 10.24 -3.53 4.04
CA HIS A 149 10.72 -3.86 5.37
C HIS A 149 9.82 -4.92 5.99
N GLN A 150 10.43 -6.01 6.48
CA GLN A 150 9.72 -7.15 7.05
C GLN A 150 9.46 -6.95 8.53
N PHE A 151 8.24 -7.28 8.95
CA PHE A 151 7.83 -7.34 10.34
C PHE A 151 7.35 -8.75 10.66
N GLU A 152 7.69 -9.23 11.86
CA GLU A 152 7.33 -10.56 12.35
C GLU A 152 6.57 -10.44 13.68
N PHE A 153 5.53 -11.24 13.81
CA PHE A 153 4.87 -11.52 15.08
C PHE A 153 4.90 -13.03 15.34
N ILE A 154 5.36 -13.44 16.53
CA ILE A 154 5.52 -14.85 16.90
C ILE A 154 4.47 -15.25 17.95
N ASP A 155 3.55 -16.14 17.57
CA ASP A 155 2.57 -16.73 18.49
C ASP A 155 3.07 -18.07 19.05
N HIS A 156 3.52 -18.05 20.30
CA HIS A 156 3.86 -19.25 21.06
C HIS A 156 2.63 -19.98 21.64
N SER A 157 1.48 -19.31 21.72
CA SER A 157 0.28 -19.87 22.37
C SER A 157 -0.54 -20.77 21.45
N GLY A 158 -0.45 -20.55 20.12
CA GLY A 158 -1.31 -21.20 19.14
C GLY A 158 -2.77 -20.72 19.18
N ALA A 159 -3.08 -19.67 19.94
CA ALA A 159 -4.41 -19.10 20.06
C ALA A 159 -4.69 -18.02 19.00
N VAL A 160 -3.65 -17.46 18.38
CA VAL A 160 -3.81 -16.38 17.39
C VAL A 160 -4.29 -16.95 16.06
N ILE A 161 -5.35 -16.37 15.53
CA ILE A 161 -5.95 -16.73 14.23
C ILE A 161 -5.77 -15.64 13.17
N HIS A 162 -5.57 -14.40 13.60
CA HIS A 162 -5.32 -13.26 12.73
C HIS A 162 -4.41 -12.25 13.44
N ALA A 163 -3.47 -11.68 12.71
CA ALA A 163 -2.56 -10.66 13.21
C ALA A 163 -2.42 -9.55 12.18
N ARG A 164 -2.38 -8.32 12.67
CA ARG A 164 -2.23 -7.12 11.86
C ARG A 164 -1.16 -6.23 12.49
N LEU A 165 -0.29 -5.71 11.64
CA LEU A 165 0.61 -4.63 12.01
C LEU A 165 -0.15 -3.30 11.95
N HIS A 166 -0.34 -2.65 13.08
CA HIS A 166 -0.81 -1.26 13.16
C HIS A 166 0.42 -0.37 13.31
N TRP A 167 0.65 0.58 12.40
CA TRP A 167 1.92 1.31 12.35
C TRP A 167 1.79 2.72 11.78
N SER A 168 2.79 3.57 12.04
CA SER A 168 2.85 4.92 11.50
C SER A 168 4.29 5.41 11.35
N LEU A 169 4.53 6.21 10.32
CA LEU A 169 5.76 6.98 10.16
C LEU A 169 5.60 8.33 10.84
N GLY A 170 6.50 8.64 11.77
CA GLY A 170 6.52 9.95 12.44
C GLY A 170 5.47 10.12 13.55
N GLY A 171 5.31 9.14 14.44
CA GLY A 171 4.61 9.35 15.71
C GLY A 171 3.09 9.37 15.63
N TRP A 172 2.49 8.35 15.02
CA TRP A 172 1.03 8.13 14.93
C TRP A 172 0.22 9.23 14.23
N GLN A 173 0.88 10.11 13.47
CA GLN A 173 0.19 11.16 12.72
C GLN A 173 -0.71 10.58 11.62
N TYR A 174 -0.26 9.49 11.00
CA TYR A 174 -1.02 8.74 9.98
C TYR A 174 -0.88 7.23 10.26
N PRO A 175 -1.72 6.66 11.13
CA PRO A 175 -1.74 5.23 11.39
C PRO A 175 -2.24 4.45 10.18
N GLN A 176 -1.66 3.27 9.99
CA GLN A 176 -1.90 2.36 8.88
C GLN A 176 -1.99 0.94 9.40
N ASP A 177 -2.73 0.13 8.67
CA ASP A 177 -3.00 -1.26 9.00
C ASP A 177 -2.45 -2.14 7.89
N THR A 178 -1.65 -3.14 8.24
CA THR A 178 -1.11 -4.12 7.29
C THR A 178 -1.36 -5.52 7.82
N GLU A 179 -2.11 -6.31 7.07
CA GLU A 179 -2.40 -7.68 7.46
C GLU A 179 -1.14 -8.55 7.40
N MET A 180 -1.01 -9.46 8.37
CA MET A 180 0.15 -10.35 8.47
C MET A 180 -0.28 -11.78 8.17
N GLU A 181 0.37 -12.40 7.19
CA GLU A 181 0.09 -13.80 6.85
C GLU A 181 0.93 -14.74 7.70
N VAL A 182 0.37 -15.89 8.07
CA VAL A 182 1.07 -16.90 8.84
C VAL A 182 1.83 -17.87 7.92
N ASP A 183 3.00 -18.32 8.36
CA ASP A 183 3.70 -19.44 7.74
C ASP A 183 2.80 -20.68 7.71
N GLY A 184 2.60 -21.27 6.52
CA GLY A 184 1.75 -22.45 6.31
C GLY A 184 0.38 -22.15 5.69
N ILE A 185 0.02 -20.89 5.47
CA ILE A 185 -1.10 -20.50 4.60
C ILE A 185 -0.55 -19.89 3.32
N ASP A 186 -0.82 -20.54 2.18
CA ASP A 186 -0.41 -20.01 0.89
C ASP A 186 -1.10 -18.69 0.57
N TRP A 187 -0.33 -17.76 0.00
CA TRP A 187 -0.84 -16.48 -0.48
C TRP A 187 -1.88 -16.70 -1.57
N GLY A 188 -3.07 -16.10 -1.41
CA GLY A 188 -4.18 -16.29 -2.35
C GLY A 188 -5.02 -17.54 -2.12
N SER A 189 -4.71 -18.35 -1.11
CA SER A 189 -5.68 -19.34 -0.62
C SER A 189 -6.94 -18.65 -0.12
N GLU A 190 -8.07 -19.36 -0.13
CA GLU A 190 -9.36 -18.83 0.35
C GLU A 190 -9.29 -18.28 1.78
N PHE A 191 -8.41 -18.86 2.60
CA PHE A 191 -8.23 -18.49 4.00
C PHE A 191 -7.09 -17.50 4.21
N SER A 192 -6.43 -17.04 3.17
CA SER A 192 -5.36 -16.03 3.24
C SER A 192 -5.88 -14.69 3.75
N VAL A 193 -5.00 -13.91 4.37
CA VAL A 193 -5.32 -12.56 4.86
C VAL A 193 -5.63 -11.57 3.74
N ILE A 194 -5.29 -11.86 2.49
CA ILE A 194 -5.64 -10.97 1.36
C ILE A 194 -7.14 -10.78 1.20
N HIS A 195 -7.94 -11.73 1.69
CA HIS A 195 -9.40 -11.68 1.63
C HIS A 195 -10.01 -11.05 2.89
N SER A 196 -9.22 -10.76 3.93
CA SER A 196 -9.72 -10.31 5.24
C SER A 196 -10.56 -9.05 5.14
N LEU A 197 -10.17 -8.09 4.30
CA LEU A 197 -10.87 -6.81 4.15
C LEU A 197 -12.27 -6.96 3.54
N TYR A 198 -12.43 -7.89 2.59
CA TYR A 198 -13.70 -8.11 1.89
C TYR A 198 -14.56 -9.18 2.54
N ARG A 199 -13.95 -10.03 3.39
CA ARG A 199 -14.60 -11.08 4.16
C ARG A 199 -14.64 -10.77 5.66
N ALA A 200 -14.48 -9.50 6.03
CA ALA A 200 -14.59 -9.06 7.41
C ALA A 200 -15.98 -9.41 7.95
N ASN A 201 -16.05 -10.12 9.08
CA ASN A 201 -17.27 -10.65 9.68
C ASN A 201 -17.99 -11.73 8.87
N ASP A 202 -17.34 -12.36 7.88
CA ASP A 202 -17.85 -13.57 7.24
C ASP A 202 -17.58 -14.79 8.15
N PRO A 203 -18.62 -15.41 8.75
CA PRO A 203 -18.44 -16.52 9.66
C PRO A 203 -17.79 -17.75 9.00
N LEU A 204 -17.97 -17.94 7.69
CA LEU A 204 -17.36 -19.05 6.96
C LEU A 204 -15.86 -18.85 6.81
N TYR A 205 -15.44 -17.64 6.43
CA TYR A 205 -14.03 -17.28 6.36
C TYR A 205 -13.37 -17.40 7.74
N GLU A 206 -13.96 -16.81 8.79
CA GLU A 206 -13.40 -16.83 10.14
C GLU A 206 -13.27 -18.26 10.70
N LYS A 207 -14.31 -19.08 10.54
CA LYS A 207 -14.31 -20.47 10.99
C LYS A 207 -13.34 -21.31 10.17
N GLY A 208 -13.31 -21.14 8.85
CA GLY A 208 -12.41 -21.85 7.95
C GLY A 208 -10.94 -21.52 8.24
N ARG A 209 -10.60 -20.23 8.33
CA ARG A 209 -9.26 -19.79 8.73
C ARG A 209 -8.90 -20.33 10.11
N SER A 210 -9.78 -20.24 11.10
CA SER A 210 -9.54 -20.81 12.44
C SER A 210 -9.23 -22.32 12.40
N LEU A 211 -9.90 -23.10 11.54
CA LEU A 211 -9.62 -24.52 11.36
C LEU A 211 -8.25 -24.75 10.70
N VAL A 212 -7.89 -23.97 9.68
CA VAL A 212 -6.55 -24.03 9.07
C VAL A 212 -5.46 -23.65 10.07
N MET A 213 -5.66 -22.59 10.85
CA MET A 213 -4.71 -22.15 11.86
C MET A 213 -4.38 -23.26 12.86
N LYS A 214 -5.36 -24.11 13.23
CA LYS A 214 -5.15 -25.24 14.14
C LYS A 214 -4.23 -26.33 13.60
N THR A 215 -4.04 -26.44 12.28
CA THR A 215 -3.12 -27.41 11.69
C THR A 215 -1.67 -26.92 11.64
N ILE A 216 -1.45 -25.62 11.85
CA ILE A 216 -0.13 -24.99 11.81
C ILE A 216 0.57 -25.16 13.17
N PRO A 217 1.78 -25.74 13.21
CA PRO A 217 2.51 -25.98 14.46
C PRO A 217 2.93 -24.67 15.13
N VAL A 218 3.07 -24.71 16.45
CA VAL A 218 3.64 -23.60 17.24
C VAL A 218 5.17 -23.72 17.32
N PRO A 219 5.91 -22.60 17.43
CA PRO A 219 5.41 -21.23 17.36
C PRO A 219 5.00 -20.83 15.94
N ARG A 220 3.84 -20.19 15.81
CA ARG A 220 3.37 -19.66 14.53
C ARG A 220 4.03 -18.32 14.27
N ARG A 221 4.49 -18.09 13.06
CA ARG A 221 5.12 -16.84 12.65
C ARG A 221 4.23 -16.14 11.64
N PHE A 222 3.90 -14.90 11.93
CA PHE A 222 3.12 -14.03 11.06
C PHE A 222 4.07 -12.98 10.48
N HIS A 223 4.00 -12.78 9.17
CA HIS A 223 4.88 -11.87 8.44
C HIS A 223 4.08 -10.87 7.63
N CYS A 224 4.59 -9.65 7.54
CA CYS A 224 4.16 -8.69 6.54
C CYS A 224 5.34 -7.84 6.04
N LEU A 225 5.11 -7.14 4.94
CA LEU A 225 6.02 -6.14 4.39
C LEU A 225 5.37 -4.76 4.41
N ILE A 226 6.12 -3.74 4.79
CA ILE A 226 5.75 -2.33 4.61
C ILE A 226 6.78 -1.62 3.73
N TRP A 227 6.36 -0.60 2.96
CA TRP A 227 7.25 0.15 2.07
C TRP A 227 7.54 1.53 2.64
N ALA A 228 8.71 1.72 3.20
CA ALA A 228 9.03 2.95 3.92
C ALA A 228 10.43 3.47 3.60
N PRO A 229 10.70 4.77 3.83
CA PRO A 229 12.02 5.33 3.66
C PRO A 229 13.02 4.64 4.57
N LYS A 230 14.17 4.25 4.02
CA LYS A 230 15.31 3.81 4.83
C LYS A 230 15.74 4.92 5.79
N GLY A 231 16.00 4.55 7.04
CA GLY A 231 16.33 5.46 8.13
C GLY A 231 15.11 6.11 8.81
N ALA A 232 13.88 5.80 8.38
CA ALA A 232 12.69 6.33 9.03
C ALA A 232 12.39 5.59 10.34
N GLU A 233 11.88 6.33 11.33
CA GLU A 233 11.30 5.75 12.53
C GLU A 233 9.88 5.25 12.23
N VAL A 234 9.64 3.97 12.52
CA VAL A 234 8.32 3.36 12.52
C VAL A 234 7.90 3.11 13.95
N LYS A 235 6.75 3.69 14.34
CA LYS A 235 6.04 3.25 15.55
C LYS A 235 4.99 2.24 15.19
N TYR A 236 4.87 1.17 15.95
CA TYR A 236 3.93 0.10 15.65
C TYR A 236 3.46 -0.66 16.89
N CYS A 237 2.36 -1.38 16.71
CA CYS A 237 1.82 -2.37 17.63
C CYS A 237 1.10 -3.45 16.81
N PHE A 238 0.76 -4.56 17.45
CA PHE A 238 0.02 -5.64 16.80
C PHE A 238 -1.43 -5.63 17.25
N HIS A 239 -2.35 -5.67 16.29
CA HIS A 239 -3.76 -5.91 16.54
C HIS A 239 -4.06 -7.38 16.22
N ILE A 240 -4.41 -8.15 17.24
CA ILE A 240 -4.40 -9.61 17.21
C ILE A 240 -5.79 -10.13 17.51
N GLN A 241 -6.25 -11.10 16.73
CA GLN A 241 -7.47 -11.84 16.99
C GLN A 241 -7.12 -13.24 17.52
N ARG A 242 -7.68 -13.60 18.67
CA ARG A 242 -7.55 -14.94 19.25
C ARG A 242 -8.84 -15.74 19.06
N GLY A 243 -8.71 -17.02 18.70
CA GLY A 243 -9.84 -17.94 18.62
C GLY A 243 -9.89 -18.84 19.86
N THR A 244 -10.75 -18.53 20.84
CA THR A 244 -10.92 -19.35 22.06
C THR A 244 -12.08 -20.34 21.98
N GLY A 245 -12.67 -20.55 20.79
CA GLY A 245 -13.71 -21.55 20.54
C GLY A 245 -15.09 -20.94 20.27
N GLU A 246 -15.63 -20.18 21.21
CA GLU A 246 -16.99 -19.60 21.08
C GLU A 246 -17.02 -18.17 20.57
N LYS A 247 -15.98 -17.37 20.84
CA LYS A 247 -15.85 -15.99 20.36
C LYS A 247 -14.40 -15.66 20.02
N ALA A 248 -14.24 -14.80 19.02
CA ALA A 248 -12.98 -14.16 18.75
C ALA A 248 -12.78 -12.99 19.72
N GLU A 249 -11.59 -12.91 20.32
CA GLU A 249 -11.18 -11.77 21.14
C GLU A 249 -10.17 -10.92 20.36
N MET A 250 -10.37 -9.61 20.35
CA MET A 250 -9.45 -8.64 19.76
C MET A 250 -8.56 -8.05 20.85
N LEU A 251 -7.24 -8.09 20.63
CA LEU A 251 -6.24 -7.66 21.58
C LEU A 251 -5.22 -6.74 20.91
N TRP A 252 -4.69 -5.80 21.69
CA TRP A 252 -3.57 -4.97 21.31
C TRP A 252 -2.31 -5.44 22.03
N ASP A 253 -1.30 -5.81 21.26
CA ASP A 253 0.07 -5.92 21.76
C ASP A 253 0.80 -4.62 21.42
N ASN A 254 0.74 -3.68 22.37
CA ASN A 254 1.31 -2.34 22.25
C ASN A 254 2.41 -2.08 23.28
N ASN A 255 3.19 -3.11 23.64
CA ASN A 255 4.31 -2.98 24.58
C ASN A 255 3.89 -2.30 25.91
N PHE A 256 2.79 -2.76 26.50
CA PHE A 256 2.22 -2.21 27.73
C PHE A 256 1.90 -0.70 27.63
N GLY A 257 1.40 -0.26 26.48
CA GLY A 257 1.02 1.14 26.22
C GLY A 257 2.17 2.06 25.82
N LYS A 258 3.37 1.54 25.56
CA LYS A 258 4.52 2.33 25.08
C LYS A 258 4.71 2.30 23.57
N ASP A 259 4.01 1.38 22.90
CA ASP A 259 4.24 0.98 21.52
C ASP A 259 5.66 0.42 21.29
N TYR A 260 5.85 -0.22 20.14
CA TYR A 260 7.16 -0.56 19.64
C TYR A 260 7.66 0.57 18.72
N SER A 261 8.98 0.77 18.67
CA SER A 261 9.61 1.70 17.74
C SER A 261 10.91 1.09 17.21
N LEU A 262 11.18 1.28 15.92
CA LEU A 262 12.44 0.91 15.29
C LEU A 262 12.81 1.88 14.18
N ILE A 263 14.10 1.90 13.84
CA ILE A 263 14.65 2.61 12.68
C ILE A 263 14.89 1.62 11.56
N LEU A 264 14.35 1.91 10.38
CA LEU A 264 14.44 1.07 9.17
C LEU A 264 15.75 1.22 8.38
#